data_AF-A0A3B9IU67-F1
#
_entry.id   AF-A0A3B9IU67-F1
#
_cell.length_a   1.000
_cell.length_b   1.000
_cell.length_c   1.000
_cell.angle_alpha   90.00
_cell.angle_beta   90.00
_cell.angle_gamma   90.00
#
_symmetry.space_group_name_H-M   'P 1'
#
loop_
_entity.id
_entity.type
_entity.pdbx_description
1 polymer ?
#
loop_
_entity_poly.entity_id
_entity_poly.type
_entity_poly.pdbx_seq_one_letter_code
_entity_poly.pdbx_strand_id
1 'polypeptide(L)'
;MNASPLSAASGHAVPLRVGVAGLGTVGVGVVEILRNQAALIATRAGRPIEVTAVSARDRGRDRGVDLAGLGWEDDAVALARRDDVDVVVELIGGAEGTALDLARAAFSGGKSFVTANKAMIAAHGPELAAAAEESGLALAFEAAVAGGIPILKALREGLAGNAVGRVYGILNGTCNYILTEMRTIGRDFSDVLAQAQALGYAEADPTFDVDGIDTAHKLAILAALAFGGRPDIYAIHVEGIRHVTIDDIRFAEELGFRIKLLGVARMTGQGLEQRVHPCMV
;
A
#
# COMPACT_ATOMS: atom_id res chain seq x y z
N MET A 1 0.89 -36.51 -31.70
CA MET A 1 1.78 -36.62 -30.52
C MET A 1 0.89 -36.50 -29.30
N ASN A 2 0.76 -37.60 -28.55
CA ASN A 2 -0.18 -37.76 -27.46
C ASN A 2 0.12 -36.77 -26.32
N ALA A 3 -0.82 -35.86 -26.06
CA ALA A 3 -0.88 -35.18 -24.77
C ALA A 3 -1.29 -36.23 -23.73
N SER A 4 -0.31 -36.66 -22.93
CA SER A 4 -0.57 -37.44 -21.73
C SER A 4 -1.44 -36.58 -20.79
N PRO A 5 -2.56 -37.09 -20.25
CA PRO A 5 -3.33 -36.33 -19.29
C PRO A 5 -2.47 -36.16 -18.05
N LEU A 6 -2.28 -34.90 -17.62
CA LEU A 6 -1.75 -34.58 -16.31
C LEU A 6 -2.59 -35.35 -15.30
N SER A 7 -1.97 -36.36 -14.69
CA SER A 7 -2.52 -37.07 -13.55
C SER A 7 -2.89 -36.03 -12.50
N ALA A 8 -4.20 -35.88 -12.25
CA ALA A 8 -4.72 -35.15 -11.13
C ALA A 8 -4.28 -35.90 -9.87
N ALA A 9 -3.14 -35.48 -9.30
CA ALA A 9 -2.77 -35.87 -7.95
C ALA A 9 -3.81 -35.23 -7.01
N SER A 10 -4.83 -36.01 -6.67
CA SER A 10 -5.86 -35.70 -5.67
C SER A 10 -5.26 -35.80 -4.25
N GLY A 11 -4.25 -34.98 -3.97
CA GLY A 11 -3.84 -34.64 -2.62
C GLY A 11 -4.33 -33.22 -2.37
N HIS A 12 -5.19 -33.00 -1.38
CA HIS A 12 -5.52 -31.65 -0.95
C HIS A 12 -4.22 -30.98 -0.50
N ALA A 13 -3.67 -30.07 -1.32
CA ALA A 13 -2.52 -29.28 -0.93
C ALA A 13 -2.84 -28.58 0.40
N VAL A 14 -1.94 -28.69 1.38
CA VAL A 14 -2.13 -28.08 2.70
C VAL A 14 -2.49 -26.60 2.49
N PRO A 15 -3.60 -26.08 3.03
CA PRO A 15 -3.95 -24.67 2.87
C PRO A 15 -2.87 -23.75 3.44
N LEU A 16 -2.65 -22.60 2.82
CA LEU A 16 -1.88 -21.50 3.43
C LEU A 16 -2.83 -20.73 4.34
N ARG A 17 -2.55 -20.73 5.64
CA ARG A 17 -3.45 -20.17 6.65
C ARG A 17 -3.10 -18.72 6.95
N VAL A 18 -4.09 -17.84 6.90
CA VAL A 18 -3.92 -16.39 6.96
C VAL A 18 -4.61 -15.82 8.21
N GLY A 19 -3.85 -15.02 8.96
CA GLY A 19 -4.36 -14.17 10.03
C GLY A 19 -4.50 -12.73 9.54
N VAL A 20 -5.68 -12.13 9.64
CA VAL A 20 -5.93 -10.74 9.18
C VAL A 20 -6.08 -9.79 10.36
N ALA A 21 -5.12 -8.87 10.50
CA ALA A 21 -5.16 -7.81 11.51
C ALA A 21 -5.68 -6.51 10.89
N GLY A 22 -6.83 -6.03 11.37
CA GLY A 22 -7.51 -4.86 10.83
C GLY A 22 -8.66 -5.27 9.89
N LEU A 23 -9.89 -5.03 10.34
CA LEU A 23 -11.13 -5.32 9.61
C LEU A 23 -11.89 -4.04 9.24
N GLY A 24 -11.17 -3.06 8.68
CA GLY A 24 -11.76 -1.92 7.96
C GLY A 24 -12.11 -2.31 6.52
N THR A 25 -12.35 -1.32 5.64
CA THR A 25 -12.74 -1.55 4.24
C THR A 25 -11.83 -2.52 3.51
N VAL A 26 -10.50 -2.33 3.61
CA VAL A 26 -9.53 -3.20 2.94
C VAL A 26 -9.52 -4.61 3.53
N GLY A 27 -9.55 -4.73 4.87
CA GLY A 27 -9.51 -6.04 5.55
C GLY A 27 -10.75 -6.89 5.29
N VAL A 28 -11.92 -6.26 5.29
CA VAL A 28 -13.19 -6.88 4.88
C VAL A 28 -13.08 -7.36 3.43
N GLY A 29 -12.62 -6.48 2.52
CA GLY A 29 -12.44 -6.85 1.11
C GLY A 29 -11.46 -8.01 0.90
N VAL A 30 -10.38 -8.11 1.69
CA VAL A 30 -9.45 -9.25 1.64
C VAL A 30 -10.15 -10.55 2.01
N VAL A 31 -10.91 -10.57 3.12
CA VAL A 31 -11.65 -11.76 3.56
C VAL A 31 -12.67 -12.18 2.51
N GLU A 32 -13.42 -11.23 1.95
CA GLU A 32 -14.40 -11.51 0.89
C GLU A 32 -13.76 -12.07 -0.38
N ILE A 33 -12.68 -11.45 -0.86
CA ILE A 33 -12.02 -11.87 -2.11
C ILE A 33 -11.43 -13.27 -1.93
N LEU A 34 -10.75 -13.54 -0.81
CA LEU A 34 -10.17 -14.86 -0.55
C LEU A 34 -11.26 -15.95 -0.51
N ARG A 35 -12.43 -15.64 0.06
CA ARG A 35 -13.56 -16.57 0.10
C ARG A 35 -14.22 -16.73 -1.29
N ASN A 36 -14.60 -15.63 -1.92
CA ASN A 36 -15.39 -15.63 -3.15
C ASN A 36 -14.59 -16.13 -4.37
N GLN A 37 -13.27 -15.95 -4.34
CA GLN A 37 -12.36 -16.36 -5.43
C GLN A 37 -11.49 -17.55 -5.06
N ALA A 38 -11.83 -18.31 -4.01
CA ALA A 38 -11.00 -19.38 -3.43
C ALA A 38 -10.48 -20.37 -4.50
N ALA A 39 -11.34 -20.85 -5.40
CA ALA A 39 -10.96 -21.81 -6.44
C ALA A 39 -9.96 -21.22 -7.46
N LEU A 40 -10.19 -19.98 -7.89
CA LEU A 40 -9.30 -19.29 -8.83
C LEU A 40 -7.95 -19.01 -8.19
N ILE A 41 -7.95 -18.51 -6.95
CA ILE A 41 -6.73 -18.22 -6.19
C ILE A 41 -5.96 -19.51 -5.93
N ALA A 42 -6.62 -20.60 -5.52
CA ALA A 42 -5.97 -21.88 -5.29
C ALA A 42 -5.30 -22.43 -6.56
N THR A 43 -5.95 -22.29 -7.71
CA THR A 43 -5.40 -22.70 -9.01
C THR A 43 -4.12 -21.92 -9.35
N ARG A 44 -4.09 -20.60 -9.06
CA ARG A 44 -2.94 -19.74 -9.35
C ARG A 44 -1.81 -19.86 -8.33
N ALA A 45 -2.14 -20.04 -7.06
CA ALA A 45 -1.19 -20.18 -5.96
C ALA A 45 -0.64 -21.62 -5.83
N GLY A 46 -1.27 -22.59 -6.48
CA GLY A 46 -0.94 -24.02 -6.37
C GLY A 46 -1.38 -24.67 -5.06
N ARG A 47 -2.08 -23.94 -4.18
CA ARG A 47 -2.66 -24.44 -2.92
C ARG A 47 -3.82 -23.52 -2.46
N PRO A 48 -4.78 -24.03 -1.66
CA PRO A 48 -5.80 -23.19 -1.04
C PRO A 48 -5.17 -22.10 -0.15
N ILE A 49 -5.84 -20.95 -0.06
CA ILE A 49 -5.50 -19.87 0.89
C ILE A 49 -6.74 -19.62 1.73
N GLU A 50 -6.60 -19.76 3.05
CA GLU A 50 -7.73 -19.74 3.98
C GLU A 50 -7.48 -18.74 5.09
N VAL A 51 -8.44 -17.86 5.35
CA VAL A 51 -8.42 -17.02 6.54
C VAL A 51 -8.83 -17.89 7.72
N THR A 52 -7.97 -17.99 8.74
CA THR A 52 -8.22 -18.80 9.94
C THR A 52 -8.47 -17.94 11.17
N ALA A 53 -7.91 -16.74 11.22
CA ALA A 53 -8.06 -15.84 12.34
C ALA A 53 -8.09 -14.37 11.91
N VAL A 54 -8.73 -13.55 12.73
CA VAL A 54 -8.85 -12.10 12.53
C VAL A 54 -8.64 -11.35 13.84
N SER A 55 -8.24 -10.08 13.72
CA SER A 55 -8.18 -9.15 14.85
C SER A 55 -8.70 -7.78 14.44
N ALA A 56 -9.53 -7.18 15.31
CA ALA A 56 -9.96 -5.79 15.18
C ALA A 56 -10.43 -5.24 16.54
N ARG A 57 -10.48 -3.91 16.66
CA ARG A 57 -10.87 -3.22 17.92
C ARG A 57 -12.27 -3.56 18.44
N ASP A 58 -13.21 -3.86 17.56
CA ASP A 58 -14.62 -4.08 17.92
C ASP A 58 -15.13 -5.38 17.30
N ARG A 59 -15.43 -6.37 18.13
CA ARG A 59 -15.97 -7.67 17.70
C ARG A 59 -17.44 -7.63 17.29
N GLY A 60 -18.22 -6.75 17.91
CA GLY A 60 -19.67 -6.67 17.72
C GLY A 60 -20.10 -5.85 16.51
N ARG A 61 -19.20 -5.02 15.96
CA ARG A 61 -19.48 -4.23 14.76
C ARG A 61 -19.81 -5.12 13.56
N ASP A 62 -21.01 -4.94 13.00
CA ASP A 62 -21.37 -5.51 11.71
C ASP A 62 -20.49 -4.94 10.61
N ARG A 63 -19.94 -5.84 9.80
CA ARG A 63 -19.00 -5.56 8.71
C ARG A 63 -19.52 -6.00 7.35
N GLY A 64 -20.75 -6.52 7.28
CA GLY A 64 -21.32 -7.07 6.05
C GLY A 64 -20.69 -8.39 5.58
N VAL A 65 -19.82 -8.99 6.39
CA VAL A 65 -19.14 -10.25 6.09
C VAL A 65 -19.33 -11.28 7.18
N ASP A 66 -19.56 -12.52 6.76
CA ASP A 66 -19.62 -13.64 7.69
C ASP A 66 -18.21 -13.97 8.21
N LEU A 67 -18.00 -13.78 9.51
CA LEU A 67 -16.75 -14.12 10.21
C LEU A 67 -16.92 -15.37 11.09
N ALA A 68 -18.04 -16.09 10.98
CA ALA A 68 -18.29 -17.30 11.73
C ALA A 68 -17.21 -18.35 11.45
N GLY A 69 -16.74 -19.02 12.50
CA GLY A 69 -15.70 -20.04 12.41
C GLY A 69 -14.26 -19.50 12.33
N LEU A 70 -14.05 -18.19 12.19
CA LEU A 70 -12.73 -17.58 12.29
C LEU A 70 -12.33 -17.40 13.76
N GLY A 71 -11.08 -17.71 14.10
CA GLY A 71 -10.48 -17.34 15.36
C GLY A 71 -10.49 -15.82 15.53
N TRP A 72 -10.76 -15.34 16.74
CA TRP A 72 -10.74 -13.91 17.05
C TRP A 72 -9.67 -13.62 18.08
N GLU A 73 -8.79 -12.66 17.77
CA GLU A 73 -7.80 -12.13 18.70
C GLU A 73 -8.09 -10.65 18.98
N ASP A 74 -8.25 -10.30 20.25
CA ASP A 74 -8.44 -8.90 20.66
C ASP A 74 -7.12 -8.10 20.55
N ASP A 75 -5.99 -8.77 20.76
CA ASP A 75 -4.66 -8.25 20.49
C ASP A 75 -4.17 -8.74 19.12
N ALA A 76 -3.91 -7.82 18.21
CA ALA A 76 -3.41 -8.15 16.88
C ALA A 76 -2.09 -8.94 16.95
N VAL A 77 -1.20 -8.63 17.90
CA VAL A 77 0.10 -9.30 18.08
C VAL A 77 -0.08 -10.78 18.40
N ALA A 78 -1.21 -11.18 19.01
CA ALA A 78 -1.52 -12.58 19.28
C ALA A 78 -1.68 -13.40 17.99
N LEU A 79 -2.11 -12.80 16.86
CA LEU A 79 -2.17 -13.50 15.56
C LEU A 79 -0.81 -14.06 15.15
N ALA A 80 0.28 -13.35 15.46
CA ALA A 80 1.64 -13.79 15.17
C ALA A 80 2.10 -14.99 16.01
N ARG A 81 1.34 -15.39 17.04
CA ARG A 81 1.66 -16.52 17.94
C ARG A 81 0.79 -17.74 17.70
N ARG A 82 -0.22 -17.65 16.83
CA ARG A 82 -1.14 -18.74 16.57
C ARG A 82 -0.48 -19.86 15.75
N ASP A 83 -0.73 -21.10 16.15
CA ASP A 83 -0.25 -22.30 15.43
C ASP A 83 -1.03 -22.56 14.12
N ASP A 84 -2.22 -21.95 14.00
CA ASP A 84 -3.09 -22.03 12.83
C ASP A 84 -2.96 -20.84 11.87
N VAL A 85 -1.87 -20.08 11.95
CA VAL A 85 -1.55 -18.96 11.05
C VAL A 85 -0.15 -19.16 10.47
N ASP A 86 -0.02 -19.11 9.14
CA ASP A 86 1.26 -19.19 8.42
C ASP A 86 1.70 -17.79 7.93
N VAL A 87 0.74 -16.93 7.61
CA VAL A 87 0.95 -15.58 7.10
C VAL A 87 0.08 -14.58 7.85
N VAL A 88 0.67 -13.47 8.27
CA VAL A 88 -0.05 -12.33 8.86
C VAL A 88 -0.27 -11.27 7.79
N VAL A 89 -1.51 -10.82 7.64
CA VAL A 89 -1.91 -9.69 6.80
C VAL A 89 -2.26 -8.51 7.72
N GLU A 90 -1.50 -7.43 7.65
CA GLU A 90 -1.66 -6.23 8.49
C GLU A 90 -2.29 -5.06 7.71
N LEU A 91 -3.39 -4.56 8.27
CA LEU A 91 -4.26 -3.51 7.71
C LEU A 91 -4.78 -2.59 8.83
N ILE A 92 -3.99 -2.42 9.90
CA ILE A 92 -4.26 -1.54 11.05
C ILE A 92 -3.87 -0.10 10.71
N GLY A 93 -2.70 0.07 10.08
CA GLY A 93 -2.11 1.38 9.81
C GLY A 93 -1.28 1.93 10.98
N GLY A 94 -0.57 3.05 10.72
CA GLY A 94 0.35 3.71 11.66
C GLY A 94 1.80 3.24 11.48
N ALA A 95 2.77 4.15 11.68
CA ALA A 95 4.19 3.79 11.53
C ALA A 95 4.75 3.00 12.71
N GLU A 96 4.15 3.17 13.90
CA GLU A 96 4.63 2.65 15.18
C GLU A 96 3.55 1.84 15.91
N GLY A 97 3.90 1.29 17.07
CA GLY A 97 2.98 0.62 17.98
C GLY A 97 2.50 -0.73 17.45
N THR A 98 1.21 -1.03 17.60
CA THR A 98 0.66 -2.37 17.36
C THR A 98 0.99 -2.94 15.98
N ALA A 99 0.99 -2.13 14.92
CA ALA A 99 1.33 -2.60 13.56
C ALA A 99 2.80 -3.06 13.45
N LEU A 100 3.72 -2.28 14.02
CA LEU A 100 5.15 -2.60 14.02
C LEU A 100 5.47 -3.78 14.96
N ASP A 101 4.85 -3.80 16.13
CA ASP A 101 4.98 -4.91 17.10
C ASP A 101 4.47 -6.22 16.49
N LEU A 102 3.37 -6.18 15.75
CA LEU A 102 2.85 -7.32 15.01
C LEU A 102 3.82 -7.81 13.93
N ALA A 103 4.42 -6.90 13.15
CA ALA A 103 5.38 -7.27 12.12
C ALA A 103 6.61 -7.98 12.71
N ARG A 104 7.20 -7.42 13.78
CA ARG A 104 8.33 -8.02 14.51
C ARG A 104 7.96 -9.37 15.11
N ALA A 105 6.78 -9.48 15.71
CA ALA A 105 6.30 -10.73 16.28
C ALA A 105 6.05 -11.80 15.20
N ALA A 106 5.55 -11.41 14.02
CA ALA A 106 5.32 -12.35 12.91
C ALA A 106 6.62 -13.01 12.47
N PHE A 107 7.68 -12.23 12.22
CA PHE A 107 8.97 -12.79 11.84
C PHE A 107 9.59 -13.64 12.95
N SER A 108 9.56 -13.15 14.20
CA SER A 108 10.02 -13.92 15.36
C SER A 108 9.26 -15.24 15.56
N GLY A 109 7.99 -15.27 15.15
CA GLY A 109 7.11 -16.44 15.20
C GLY A 109 7.17 -17.34 13.96
N GLY A 110 8.10 -17.09 13.02
CA GLY A 110 8.24 -17.92 11.82
C GLY A 110 7.16 -17.67 10.75
N LYS A 111 6.52 -16.50 10.73
CA LYS A 111 5.38 -16.19 9.86
C LYS A 111 5.73 -15.11 8.84
N SER A 112 5.34 -15.34 7.58
CA SER A 112 5.47 -14.30 6.56
C SER A 112 4.50 -13.15 6.82
N PHE A 113 4.84 -11.96 6.33
CA PHE A 113 4.11 -10.74 6.64
C PHE A 113 3.71 -9.99 5.36
N VAL A 114 2.44 -9.62 5.26
CA VAL A 114 1.86 -8.85 4.16
C VAL A 114 1.23 -7.59 4.74
N THR A 115 1.49 -6.42 4.17
CA THR A 115 0.93 -5.17 4.69
C THR A 115 0.56 -4.16 3.59
N ALA A 116 -0.42 -3.30 3.86
CA ALA A 116 -0.71 -2.11 3.05
C ALA A 116 -0.17 -0.81 3.70
N ASN A 117 0.61 -0.92 4.77
CA ASN A 117 0.98 0.19 5.63
C ASN A 117 2.25 0.89 5.15
N LYS A 118 2.05 1.84 4.23
CA LYS A 118 3.11 2.69 3.68
C LYS A 118 3.94 3.46 4.73
N ALA A 119 3.32 3.91 5.82
CA ALA A 119 4.04 4.70 6.83
C ALA A 119 5.05 3.81 7.58
N MET A 120 4.64 2.60 7.97
CA MET A 120 5.53 1.62 8.58
C MET A 120 6.64 1.17 7.63
N ILE A 121 6.32 0.88 6.36
CA ILE A 121 7.35 0.47 5.38
C ILE A 121 8.31 1.62 5.07
N ALA A 122 7.84 2.86 5.01
CA ALA A 122 8.70 4.02 4.79
C ALA A 122 9.65 4.27 5.97
N ALA A 123 9.20 4.10 7.21
CA ALA A 123 10.00 4.33 8.41
C ALA A 123 10.90 3.14 8.79
N HIS A 124 10.36 1.91 8.74
CA HIS A 124 10.98 0.71 9.28
C HIS A 124 11.26 -0.37 8.24
N GLY A 125 11.01 -0.11 6.96
CA GLY A 125 11.20 -1.07 5.86
C GLY A 125 12.56 -1.77 5.87
N PRO A 126 13.70 -1.06 6.03
CA PRO A 126 15.01 -1.70 6.09
C PRO A 126 15.19 -2.66 7.28
N GLU A 127 14.63 -2.34 8.45
CA GLU A 127 14.66 -3.21 9.63
C GLU A 127 13.82 -4.47 9.37
N LEU A 128 12.58 -4.28 8.90
CA LEU A 128 11.64 -5.37 8.64
C LEU A 128 12.11 -6.29 7.51
N ALA A 129 12.76 -5.75 6.48
CA ALA A 129 13.35 -6.53 5.41
C ALA A 129 14.50 -7.41 5.93
N ALA A 130 15.39 -6.86 6.76
CA ALA A 130 16.46 -7.63 7.37
C ALA A 130 15.92 -8.77 8.25
N ALA A 131 14.91 -8.49 9.09
CA ALA A 131 14.29 -9.52 9.93
C ALA A 131 13.62 -10.64 9.10
N ALA A 132 12.97 -10.28 7.98
CA ALA A 132 12.39 -11.24 7.06
C ALA A 132 13.46 -12.12 6.40
N GLU A 133 14.56 -11.51 5.92
CA GLU A 133 15.68 -12.20 5.28
C GLU A 133 16.39 -13.16 6.25
N GLU A 134 16.69 -12.72 7.47
CA GLU A 134 17.32 -13.54 8.52
C GLU A 134 16.47 -14.77 8.88
N SER A 135 15.14 -14.63 8.82
CA SER A 135 14.20 -15.70 9.13
C SER A 135 13.83 -16.57 7.91
N GLY A 136 14.29 -16.21 6.70
CA GLY A 136 13.87 -16.88 5.46
C GLY A 136 12.38 -16.71 5.13
N LEU A 137 11.76 -15.62 5.60
CA LEU A 137 10.33 -15.33 5.48
C LEU A 137 10.08 -14.23 4.45
N ALA A 138 8.83 -14.14 3.96
CA ALA A 138 8.45 -13.11 3.01
C ALA A 138 7.93 -11.85 3.72
N LEU A 139 8.37 -10.69 3.22
CA LEU A 139 7.76 -9.38 3.47
C LEU A 139 7.18 -8.86 2.15
N ALA A 140 5.85 -8.72 2.08
CA ALA A 140 5.15 -8.21 0.90
C ALA A 140 4.32 -6.96 1.23
N PHE A 141 4.41 -5.94 0.39
CA PHE A 141 3.79 -4.64 0.65
C PHE A 141 3.28 -3.93 -0.61
N GLU A 142 2.83 -4.68 -1.62
CA GLU A 142 2.31 -4.14 -2.89
C GLU A 142 1.23 -3.08 -2.65
N ALA A 143 0.26 -3.37 -1.79
CA ALA A 143 -0.88 -2.50 -1.50
C ALA A 143 -0.50 -1.18 -0.81
N ALA A 144 0.74 -1.03 -0.33
CA ALA A 144 1.20 0.21 0.29
C ALA A 144 1.38 1.36 -0.72
N VAL A 145 1.63 1.04 -2.00
CA VAL A 145 1.92 2.03 -3.03
C VAL A 145 1.02 1.81 -4.24
N ALA A 146 0.39 2.89 -4.71
CA ALA A 146 -0.44 2.89 -5.92
C ALA A 146 -1.65 1.91 -5.91
N GLY A 147 -2.07 1.43 -4.73
CA GLY A 147 -3.30 0.67 -4.56
C GLY A 147 -3.30 -0.64 -5.35
N GLY A 148 -4.14 -0.72 -6.38
CA GLY A 148 -4.26 -1.91 -7.24
C GLY A 148 -3.26 -1.97 -8.40
N ILE A 149 -2.40 -0.96 -8.58
CA ILE A 149 -1.39 -0.93 -9.64
C ILE A 149 -0.19 -1.78 -9.17
N PRO A 150 0.24 -2.83 -9.91
CA PRO A 150 1.29 -3.75 -9.47
C PRO A 150 2.70 -3.17 -9.70
N ILE A 151 2.96 -1.98 -9.16
CA ILE A 151 4.15 -1.20 -9.46
C ILE A 151 5.40 -1.72 -8.73
N LEU A 152 5.27 -2.23 -7.50
CA LEU A 152 6.40 -2.83 -6.78
C LEU A 152 6.82 -4.13 -7.47
N LYS A 153 5.87 -4.99 -7.86
CA LYS A 153 6.15 -6.18 -8.67
C LYS A 153 6.79 -5.84 -10.01
N ALA A 154 6.27 -4.81 -10.71
CA ALA A 154 6.85 -4.36 -11.97
C ALA A 154 8.32 -3.91 -11.80
N LEU A 155 8.63 -3.14 -10.76
CA LEU A 155 10.00 -2.69 -10.46
C LEU A 155 10.91 -3.85 -10.05
N ARG A 156 10.46 -4.71 -9.13
CA ARG A 156 11.28 -5.79 -8.55
C ARG A 156 11.51 -6.96 -9.49
N GLU A 157 10.50 -7.35 -10.26
CA GLU A 157 10.53 -8.56 -11.08
C GLU A 157 10.54 -8.23 -12.57
N GLY A 158 9.60 -7.39 -13.03
CA GLY A 158 9.46 -7.08 -14.46
C GLY A 158 10.62 -6.27 -15.04
N LEU A 159 11.20 -5.39 -14.23
CA LEU A 159 12.30 -4.49 -14.61
C LEU A 159 13.63 -4.86 -13.97
N ALA A 160 13.76 -6.05 -13.38
CA ALA A 160 14.96 -6.48 -12.65
C ALA A 160 16.28 -6.37 -13.47
N GLY A 161 16.19 -6.50 -14.80
CA GLY A 161 17.34 -6.35 -15.71
C GLY A 161 17.62 -4.93 -16.21
N ASN A 162 16.87 -3.92 -15.75
CA ASN A 162 16.96 -2.55 -16.24
C ASN A 162 17.58 -1.62 -15.18
N ALA A 163 18.44 -0.71 -15.62
CA ALA A 163 18.87 0.41 -14.80
C ALA A 163 17.79 1.51 -14.86
N VAL A 164 17.03 1.66 -13.78
CA VAL A 164 16.00 2.71 -13.69
C VAL A 164 16.69 4.08 -13.62
N GLY A 165 16.40 4.96 -14.58
CA GLY A 165 16.95 6.32 -14.59
C GLY A 165 16.13 7.33 -13.77
N ARG A 166 14.81 7.15 -13.73
CA ARG A 166 13.87 8.04 -13.03
C ARG A 166 12.56 7.31 -12.72
N VAL A 167 11.97 7.62 -11.57
CA VAL A 167 10.59 7.30 -11.21
C VAL A 167 9.85 8.61 -11.01
N TYR A 168 8.68 8.75 -11.62
CA TYR A 168 7.78 9.86 -11.32
C TYR A 168 6.33 9.46 -11.53
N GLY A 169 5.43 10.09 -10.79
CA GLY A 169 4.01 9.82 -10.94
C GLY A 169 3.11 10.61 -10.00
N ILE A 170 1.82 10.54 -10.31
CA ILE A 170 0.74 11.01 -9.44
C ILE A 170 0.45 9.88 -8.45
N LEU A 171 0.83 10.07 -7.18
CA LEU A 171 0.75 8.99 -6.17
C LEU A 171 -0.37 9.21 -5.14
N ASN A 172 -1.07 10.35 -5.18
CA ASN A 172 -2.14 10.71 -4.25
C ASN A 172 -3.45 11.03 -4.98
N GLY A 173 -4.51 10.28 -4.66
CA GLY A 173 -5.82 10.40 -5.29
C GLY A 173 -6.53 11.70 -4.91
N THR A 174 -6.52 12.06 -3.62
CA THR A 174 -7.17 13.27 -3.07
C THR A 174 -6.65 14.54 -3.74
N CYS A 175 -5.32 14.72 -3.81
CA CYS A 175 -4.69 15.86 -4.46
C CYS A 175 -4.98 15.90 -5.96
N ASN A 176 -4.94 14.75 -6.62
CA ASN A 176 -5.23 14.68 -8.05
C ASN A 176 -6.69 15.04 -8.35
N TYR A 177 -7.62 14.60 -7.49
CA TYR A 177 -9.03 14.98 -7.57
C TYR A 177 -9.19 16.49 -7.39
N ILE A 178 -8.64 17.06 -6.31
CA ILE A 178 -8.76 18.51 -6.02
C ILE A 178 -8.21 19.35 -7.18
N LEU A 179 -7.00 19.07 -7.67
CA LEU A 179 -6.41 19.82 -8.79
C LEU A 179 -7.21 19.65 -10.09
N THR A 180 -7.83 18.49 -10.30
CA THR A 180 -8.68 18.23 -11.47
C THR A 180 -10.01 18.98 -11.37
N GLU A 181 -10.62 19.01 -10.19
CA GLU A 181 -11.88 19.72 -9.95
C GLU A 181 -11.69 21.23 -9.99
N MET A 182 -10.67 21.79 -9.34
CA MET A 182 -10.36 23.23 -9.41
C MET A 182 -10.31 23.72 -10.85
N ARG A 183 -9.66 22.93 -11.73
CA ARG A 183 -9.64 23.18 -13.17
C ARG A 183 -11.03 23.06 -13.82
N THR A 184 -11.72 21.95 -13.56
CA THR A 184 -13.00 21.64 -14.24
C THR A 184 -14.09 22.66 -13.91
N ILE A 185 -14.20 23.06 -12.65
CA ILE A 185 -15.28 23.94 -12.17
C ILE A 185 -14.84 25.39 -11.96
N GLY A 186 -13.55 25.67 -12.07
CA GLY A 186 -13.02 27.03 -12.00
C GLY A 186 -13.08 27.65 -10.60
N ARG A 187 -12.91 26.87 -9.53
CA ARG A 187 -13.01 27.31 -8.12
C ARG A 187 -11.70 27.19 -7.36
N ASP A 188 -11.61 27.96 -6.28
CA ASP A 188 -10.45 27.98 -5.39
C ASP A 188 -10.30 26.69 -4.59
N PHE A 189 -9.07 26.47 -4.11
CA PHE A 189 -8.67 25.27 -3.37
C PHE A 189 -9.58 25.00 -2.16
N SER A 190 -9.92 26.03 -1.37
CA SER A 190 -10.74 25.87 -0.17
C SER A 190 -12.15 25.34 -0.47
N ASP A 191 -12.76 25.81 -1.56
CA ASP A 191 -14.11 25.42 -1.96
C ASP A 191 -14.13 23.97 -2.45
N VAL A 192 -13.13 23.61 -3.28
CA VAL A 192 -12.99 22.26 -3.81
C VAL A 192 -12.63 21.27 -2.71
N LEU A 193 -11.78 21.65 -1.75
CA LEU A 193 -11.46 20.81 -0.60
C LEU A 193 -12.72 20.54 0.24
N ALA A 194 -13.52 21.56 0.54
CA ALA A 194 -14.78 21.39 1.27
C ALA A 194 -15.75 20.46 0.53
N GLN A 195 -15.82 20.57 -0.80
CA GLN A 195 -16.62 19.66 -1.63
C GLN A 195 -16.06 18.23 -1.61
N ALA A 196 -14.75 18.05 -1.73
CA ALA A 196 -14.09 16.75 -1.66
C ALA A 196 -14.36 16.06 -0.32
N GLN A 197 -14.36 16.81 0.79
CA GLN A 197 -14.72 16.31 2.11
C GLN A 197 -16.20 15.89 2.18
N ALA A 198 -17.11 16.71 1.65
CA ALA A 198 -18.54 16.39 1.62
C ALA A 198 -18.86 15.12 0.80
N LEU A 199 -18.09 14.86 -0.25
CA LEU A 199 -18.23 13.68 -1.10
C LEU A 199 -17.43 12.46 -0.60
N GLY A 200 -16.65 12.61 0.48
CA GLY A 200 -15.82 11.53 1.04
C GLY A 200 -14.54 11.23 0.26
N TYR A 201 -14.11 12.11 -0.65
CA TYR A 201 -12.82 12.02 -1.33
C TYR A 201 -11.65 12.50 -0.46
N ALA A 202 -11.90 13.33 0.55
CA ALA A 202 -10.92 13.82 1.51
C ALA A 202 -11.42 13.61 2.94
N GLU A 203 -10.51 13.33 3.87
CA GLU A 203 -10.83 13.23 5.29
C GLU A 203 -11.02 14.62 5.93
N ALA A 204 -11.56 14.64 7.16
CA ALA A 204 -11.77 15.88 7.92
C ALA A 204 -10.44 16.63 8.18
N ASP A 205 -9.37 15.88 8.47
CA ASP A 205 -8.00 16.39 8.45
C ASP A 205 -7.29 15.88 7.18
N PRO A 206 -7.20 16.69 6.11
CA PRO A 206 -6.61 16.28 4.85
C PRO A 206 -5.10 16.53 4.79
N THR A 207 -4.46 16.98 5.88
CA THR A 207 -3.06 17.41 5.94
C THR A 207 -2.12 16.38 5.32
N PHE A 208 -2.31 15.10 5.66
CA PHE A 208 -1.48 14.02 5.16
C PHE A 208 -1.49 13.90 3.62
N ASP A 209 -2.61 14.24 2.99
CA ASP A 209 -2.75 14.27 1.54
C ASP A 209 -2.26 15.59 0.95
N VAL A 210 -2.89 16.71 1.32
CA VAL A 210 -2.73 18.00 0.64
C VAL A 210 -1.36 18.65 0.88
N ASP A 211 -0.66 18.26 1.94
CA ASP A 211 0.71 18.69 2.22
C ASP A 211 1.75 17.74 1.61
N GLY A 212 1.32 16.74 0.83
CA GLY A 212 2.21 15.88 0.04
C GLY A 212 2.90 14.75 0.79
N ILE A 213 2.62 14.58 2.09
CA ILE A 213 3.26 13.58 2.96
C ILE A 213 2.98 12.17 2.47
N ASP A 214 1.73 11.87 2.09
CA ASP A 214 1.36 10.58 1.49
C ASP A 214 2.17 10.26 0.22
N THR A 215 2.32 11.26 -0.65
CA THR A 215 3.10 11.13 -1.89
C THR A 215 4.58 10.89 -1.56
N ALA A 216 5.11 11.55 -0.53
CA ALA A 216 6.50 11.39 -0.10
C ALA A 216 6.77 9.97 0.43
N HIS A 217 5.88 9.41 1.26
CA HIS A 217 6.02 8.03 1.74
C HIS A 217 5.99 7.02 0.58
N LYS A 218 5.05 7.18 -0.36
CA LYS A 218 4.97 6.32 -1.55
C LYS A 218 6.21 6.45 -2.43
N LEU A 219 6.72 7.67 -2.61
CA LEU A 219 7.92 7.95 -3.37
C LEU A 219 9.16 7.31 -2.73
N ALA A 220 9.30 7.38 -1.41
CA ALA A 220 10.42 6.76 -0.69
C ALA A 220 10.49 5.26 -0.92
N ILE A 221 9.34 4.57 -0.85
CA ILE A 221 9.26 3.13 -1.11
C ILE A 221 9.65 2.83 -2.56
N LEU A 222 9.12 3.59 -3.53
CA LEU A 222 9.46 3.41 -4.94
C LEU A 222 10.94 3.67 -5.21
N ALA A 223 11.52 4.69 -4.59
CA ALA A 223 12.92 5.04 -4.75
C ALA A 223 13.84 3.96 -4.16
N ALA A 224 13.52 3.43 -2.98
CA ALA A 224 14.25 2.32 -2.36
C ALA A 224 14.29 1.10 -3.30
N LEU A 225 13.16 0.78 -3.92
CA LEU A 225 13.06 -0.36 -4.84
C LEU A 225 13.74 -0.11 -6.20
N ALA A 226 13.63 1.10 -6.74
CA ALA A 226 14.14 1.42 -8.07
C ALA A 226 15.66 1.65 -8.11
N PHE A 227 16.23 2.25 -7.06
CA PHE A 227 17.63 2.67 -7.04
C PHE A 227 18.48 1.93 -6.00
N GLY A 228 17.86 1.14 -5.14
CA GLY A 228 18.51 0.52 -3.99
C GLY A 228 18.83 1.52 -2.88
N GLY A 229 19.26 1.01 -1.73
CA GLY A 229 19.66 1.80 -0.56
C GLY A 229 18.54 2.06 0.44
N ARG A 230 18.83 2.95 1.41
CA ARG A 230 17.91 3.35 2.49
C ARG A 230 17.57 4.84 2.30
N PRO A 231 16.52 5.18 1.53
CA PRO A 231 16.16 6.57 1.35
C PRO A 231 15.73 7.18 2.69
N ASP A 232 16.31 8.33 3.02
CA ASP A 232 15.88 9.12 4.16
C ASP A 232 14.59 9.85 3.79
N ILE A 233 13.48 9.43 4.40
CA ILE A 233 12.15 10.00 4.16
C ILE A 233 12.08 11.47 4.56
N TYR A 234 12.86 11.89 5.55
CA TYR A 234 12.89 13.26 6.05
C TYR A 234 13.74 14.18 5.17
N ALA A 235 14.57 13.60 4.28
CA ALA A 235 15.35 14.34 3.29
C ALA A 235 14.58 14.61 1.98
N ILE A 236 13.36 14.09 1.82
CA ILE A 236 12.53 14.36 0.65
C ILE A 236 12.06 15.82 0.71
N HIS A 237 12.30 16.58 -0.34
CA HIS A 237 11.69 17.90 -0.46
C HIS A 237 10.19 17.75 -0.71
N VAL A 238 9.35 18.30 0.18
CA VAL A 238 7.88 18.17 0.08
C VAL A 238 7.24 19.54 0.06
N GLU A 239 6.47 19.77 -1.00
CA GLU A 239 5.61 20.91 -1.20
C GLU A 239 4.21 20.40 -1.59
N GLY A 240 3.21 20.79 -0.80
CA GLY A 240 1.81 20.42 -1.00
C GLY A 240 1.10 21.24 -2.07
N ILE A 241 -0.22 21.10 -2.16
CA ILE A 241 -1.06 21.80 -3.15
C ILE A 241 -1.83 23.00 -2.58
N ARG A 242 -1.72 23.29 -1.27
CA ARG A 242 -2.53 24.32 -0.60
C ARG A 242 -2.37 25.73 -1.18
N HIS A 243 -1.19 26.03 -1.72
CA HIS A 243 -0.87 27.36 -2.25
C HIS A 243 -1.23 27.50 -3.74
N VAL A 244 -1.64 26.42 -4.40
CA VAL A 244 -2.04 26.45 -5.81
C VAL A 244 -3.35 27.22 -5.92
N THR A 245 -3.33 28.31 -6.68
CA THR A 245 -4.49 29.17 -6.90
C THR A 245 -5.24 28.80 -8.18
N ILE A 246 -6.46 29.31 -8.32
CA ILE A 246 -7.19 29.16 -9.58
C ILE A 246 -6.50 29.90 -10.74
N ASP A 247 -5.82 31.00 -10.46
CA ASP A 247 -5.09 31.76 -11.47
C ASP A 247 -3.87 30.97 -11.98
N ASP A 248 -3.16 30.25 -11.10
CA ASP A 248 -2.09 29.33 -11.50
C ASP A 248 -2.61 28.27 -12.50
N ILE A 249 -3.78 27.70 -12.21
CA ILE A 249 -4.42 26.69 -13.09
C ILE A 249 -4.82 27.29 -14.43
N ARG A 250 -5.39 28.50 -14.43
CA ARG A 250 -5.79 29.21 -15.67
C ARG A 250 -4.58 29.52 -16.54
N PHE A 251 -3.53 30.10 -15.96
CA PHE A 251 -2.31 30.40 -16.69
C PHE A 251 -1.60 29.13 -17.19
N ALA A 252 -1.58 28.06 -16.39
CA ALA A 252 -1.06 26.78 -16.85
C ALA A 252 -1.85 26.25 -18.07
N GLU A 253 -3.19 26.37 -18.07
CA GLU A 253 -4.03 25.96 -19.20
C GLU A 253 -3.81 26.81 -20.46
N GLU A 254 -3.64 28.13 -20.33
CA GLU A 254 -3.28 29.02 -21.43
C GLU A 254 -1.93 28.65 -22.07
N LEU A 255 -0.97 28.20 -21.25
CA LEU A 255 0.34 27.73 -21.69
C LEU A 255 0.32 26.28 -22.23
N GLY A 256 -0.84 25.61 -22.21
CA GLY A 256 -1.00 24.24 -22.69
C GLY A 256 -0.62 23.14 -21.69
N PHE A 257 -0.49 23.47 -20.41
CA PHE A 257 -0.11 22.55 -19.34
C PHE A 257 -1.27 22.24 -18.38
N ARG A 258 -1.01 21.27 -17.49
CA ARG A 258 -1.83 20.92 -16.33
C ARG A 258 -0.98 20.97 -15.06
N ILE A 259 -1.56 21.42 -13.96
CA ILE A 259 -0.89 21.32 -12.66
C ILE A 259 -1.20 19.97 -12.02
N LYS A 260 -0.16 19.23 -11.62
CA LYS A 260 -0.24 17.94 -10.92
C LYS A 260 0.76 17.87 -9.77
N LEU A 261 0.34 17.30 -8.64
CA LEU A 261 1.26 16.93 -7.58
C LEU A 261 2.03 15.67 -8.00
N LEU A 262 3.34 15.81 -8.24
CA LEU A 262 4.19 14.70 -8.65
C LEU A 262 5.18 14.34 -7.55
N GLY A 263 5.32 13.04 -7.29
CA GLY A 263 6.52 12.50 -6.67
C GLY A 263 7.54 12.19 -7.76
N VAL A 264 8.78 12.63 -7.59
CA VAL A 264 9.88 12.43 -8.54
C VAL A 264 11.12 11.95 -7.79
N ALA A 265 11.67 10.81 -8.22
CA ALA A 265 12.94 10.28 -7.75
C ALA A 265 13.86 9.99 -8.95
N ARG A 266 15.12 10.41 -8.87
CA ARG A 266 16.11 10.14 -9.92
C ARG A 266 17.51 9.99 -9.35
N MET A 267 18.31 9.13 -9.96
CA MET A 267 19.74 9.10 -9.70
C MET A 267 20.43 10.22 -10.47
N THR A 268 21.29 10.97 -9.79
CA THR A 268 22.14 12.02 -10.36
C THR A 268 23.60 11.72 -10.10
N GLY A 269 24.52 12.50 -10.68
CA GLY A 269 25.95 12.38 -10.36
C GLY A 269 26.29 12.70 -8.89
N GLN A 270 25.37 13.30 -8.13
CA GLN A 270 25.54 13.66 -6.72
C GLN A 270 24.78 12.74 -5.76
N GLY A 271 24.04 11.76 -6.30
CA GLY A 271 23.21 10.83 -5.52
C GLY A 271 21.74 10.88 -5.89
N LEU A 272 20.91 10.30 -5.02
CA LEU A 272 19.47 10.18 -5.20
C LEU A 272 18.77 11.51 -4.90
N GLU A 273 18.15 12.10 -5.90
CA GLU A 273 17.24 13.25 -5.74
C GLU A 273 15.82 12.75 -5.53
N GLN A 274 15.11 13.28 -4.52
CA GLN A 274 13.71 12.96 -4.23
C GLN A 274 12.94 14.25 -3.93
N ARG A 275 11.81 14.46 -4.60
CA ARG A 275 10.96 15.62 -4.37
C ARG A 275 9.49 15.36 -4.69
N VAL A 276 8.63 16.05 -3.95
CA VAL A 276 7.17 16.09 -4.12
C VAL A 276 6.77 17.56 -4.22
N HIS A 277 6.18 17.97 -5.34
CA HIS A 277 5.73 19.35 -5.54
C HIS A 277 4.71 19.45 -6.68
N PRO A 278 3.88 20.50 -6.72
CA PRO A 278 3.07 20.83 -7.89
C PRO A 278 3.97 21.07 -9.11
N CYS A 279 3.63 20.46 -10.23
CA CYS A 279 4.35 20.53 -11.49
C CYS A 279 3.40 20.86 -12.63
N MET A 280 3.84 21.68 -13.59
CA MET A 280 3.19 21.81 -14.89
C MET A 280 3.60 20.63 -15.80
N VAL A 281 2.61 19.88 -16.31
CA VAL A 281 2.77 18.72 -17.20
C VAL A 281 1.90 18.78 -18.44
#